data_AF-A0A816KW62-F1
#
_entry.id   AF-A0A816KW62-F1
#
_cell.length_a   1.000
_cell.length_b   1.000
_cell.length_c   1.000
_cell.angle_alpha   90.00
_cell.angle_beta   90.00
_cell.angle_gamma   90.00
#
_symmetry.space_group_name_H-M   'P 1'
#
loop_
_entity.id
_entity.type
_entity.pdbx_description
1 polymer ?
#
loop_
_entity_poly.entity_id
_entity_poly.type
_entity_poly.pdbx_seq_one_letter_code
_entity_poly.pdbx_strand_id
1 'polypeptide(L)'
;MLTAYFVANQKYEEARELTYIQFPSRFVYHSDDKTWTPRKHGTAIGRLIYVHPTAGDKYYLRILLNVVKDAFDFEDLCTVVGNGTAPTVNSEERNHDDGEQVIIGDKFMIPRTDHPHESISNAAYPDFVSKYLNRAYLTERAILSPTNVSAHEINSYLLPKVPSAEKEFLSSDSVAFESTPE
;
A
#
# COMPACT_ATOMS: atom_id res chain seq x y z
N MET A 1 2.91 20.21 11.26
CA MET A 1 2.44 19.54 10.03
C MET A 1 1.61 18.29 10.35
N LEU A 2 2.13 17.28 11.08
CA LEU A 2 1.35 16.07 11.44
C LEU A 2 0.21 16.33 12.44
N THR A 3 0.48 17.02 13.55
CA THR A 3 -0.59 17.42 14.50
C THR A 3 -1.66 18.31 13.86
N ALA A 4 -1.26 19.15 12.90
CA ALA A 4 -2.20 19.97 12.13
C ALA A 4 -3.09 19.15 11.19
N TYR A 5 -2.60 18.00 10.70
CA TYR A 5 -3.39 17.05 9.90
C TYR A 5 -4.50 16.44 10.75
N PHE A 6 -4.19 16.04 11.98
CA PHE A 6 -5.19 15.56 12.94
C PHE A 6 -6.28 16.60 13.21
N VAL A 7 -5.89 17.85 13.49
CA VAL A 7 -6.86 18.96 13.67
C VAL A 7 -7.70 19.18 12.41
N ALA A 8 -7.11 19.02 11.22
CA ALA A 8 -7.85 19.15 9.97
C ALA A 8 -8.87 18.01 9.78
N ASN A 9 -8.54 16.77 10.15
CA ASN A 9 -9.49 15.64 10.14
C ASN A 9 -10.66 15.86 11.11
N GLN A 10 -10.40 16.45 12.28
CA GLN A 10 -11.45 16.85 13.22
C GLN A 10 -12.39 17.89 12.60
N LYS A 11 -11.82 18.85 11.85
CA LYS A 11 -12.54 20.03 11.35
C LYS A 11 -13.26 19.82 10.01
N TYR A 12 -12.71 19.05 9.09
CA TYR A 12 -13.21 18.92 7.72
C TYR A 12 -13.51 17.46 7.40
N GLU A 13 -14.74 17.12 7.02
CA GLU A 13 -15.10 15.75 6.67
C GLU A 13 -14.33 15.24 5.45
N GLU A 14 -14.12 16.10 4.45
CA GLU A 14 -13.35 15.76 3.24
C GLU A 14 -11.87 15.42 3.50
N ALA A 15 -11.32 15.86 4.65
CA ALA A 15 -9.96 15.53 5.06
C ALA A 15 -9.82 14.05 5.44
N ARG A 16 -10.89 13.48 6.00
CA ARG A 16 -10.93 12.11 6.52
C ARG A 16 -10.76 11.05 5.43
N GLU A 17 -11.07 11.41 4.18
CA GLU A 17 -10.90 10.54 3.02
C GLU A 17 -9.48 10.50 2.46
N LEU A 18 -8.56 11.30 3.01
CA LEU A 18 -7.19 11.45 2.51
C LEU A 18 -6.19 10.85 3.49
N THR A 19 -5.19 10.16 2.96
CA THR A 19 -3.99 9.84 3.75
C THR A 19 -3.13 11.09 3.89
N TYR A 20 -2.21 11.09 4.84
CA TYR A 20 -1.31 12.24 5.05
C TYR A 20 -0.52 12.63 3.80
N ILE A 21 -0.11 11.64 2.98
CA ILE A 21 0.61 11.90 1.72
C ILE A 21 -0.29 12.51 0.63
N GLN A 22 -1.58 12.20 0.64
CA GLN A 22 -2.56 12.77 -0.30
C GLN A 22 -3.00 14.16 0.11
N PHE A 23 -2.86 14.52 1.40
CA PHE A 23 -3.34 15.77 1.96
C PHE A 23 -2.96 17.04 1.17
N PRO A 24 -1.69 17.22 0.73
CA PRO A 24 -1.29 18.41 -0.03
C PRO A 24 -2.04 18.60 -1.35
N SER A 25 -2.61 17.52 -1.91
CA SER A 25 -3.41 17.59 -3.14
C SER A 25 -4.72 18.33 -2.98
N ARG A 26 -5.30 18.32 -1.77
CA ARG A 26 -6.58 18.96 -1.44
C ARG A 26 -6.47 20.07 -0.40
N PHE A 27 -5.38 20.12 0.36
CA PHE A 27 -5.17 21.09 1.41
C PHE A 27 -3.86 21.85 1.22
N VAL A 28 -3.79 23.08 1.76
CA VAL A 28 -2.59 23.91 1.81
C VAL A 28 -2.17 24.09 3.26
N TYR A 29 -0.89 23.87 3.55
CA TYR A 29 -0.32 24.10 4.87
C TYR A 29 0.11 25.55 5.00
N HIS A 30 -0.39 26.23 6.02
CA HIS A 30 0.03 27.57 6.41
C HIS A 30 1.00 27.45 7.58
N SER A 31 2.28 27.76 7.35
CA SER A 31 3.32 27.65 8.36
C SER A 31 3.13 28.63 9.51
N ASP A 32 2.63 29.82 9.21
CA ASP A 32 2.45 30.91 10.18
C ASP A 32 1.43 30.50 11.26
N ASP A 33 0.30 29.97 10.81
CA ASP A 33 -0.78 29.52 11.69
C ASP A 33 -0.64 28.04 12.10
N LYS A 34 0.32 27.33 11.50
CA LYS A 34 0.52 25.87 11.60
C LYS A 34 -0.76 25.07 11.29
N THR A 35 -1.59 25.53 10.37
CA THR A 35 -2.89 24.91 10.04
C THR A 35 -2.97 24.42 8.60
N TRP A 36 -3.86 23.48 8.35
CA TRP A 36 -4.27 23.11 7.00
C TRP A 36 -5.63 23.74 6.67
N THR A 37 -5.76 24.27 5.45
CA THR A 37 -7.05 24.74 4.93
C THR A 37 -7.33 24.13 3.56
N PRO A 38 -8.62 23.94 3.19
CA PRO A 38 -8.99 23.45 1.87
C PRO A 38 -8.37 24.30 0.77
N ARG A 39 -7.76 23.62 -0.20
CA ARG A 39 -7.13 24.25 -1.35
C ARG A 39 -8.22 24.82 -2.25
N LYS A 40 -8.13 26.13 -2.52
CA LYS A 40 -9.08 26.81 -3.42
C LYS A 40 -8.75 26.58 -4.91
N HIS A 41 -7.47 26.54 -5.28
CA HIS A 41 -7.01 26.39 -6.67
C HIS A 41 -5.71 25.58 -6.79
N GLY A 42 -5.53 24.93 -7.96
CA GLY A 42 -4.34 24.18 -8.35
C GLY A 42 -4.30 22.73 -7.85
N THR A 43 -3.32 21.98 -8.33
CA THR A 43 -3.00 20.62 -7.88
C THR A 43 -1.59 20.58 -7.30
N ALA A 44 -1.40 19.87 -6.20
CA ALA A 44 -0.07 19.62 -5.66
C ALA A 44 0.10 18.12 -5.36
N ILE A 45 1.27 17.59 -5.68
CA ILE A 45 1.64 16.21 -5.33
C ILE A 45 2.52 16.31 -4.09
N GLY A 46 2.02 15.77 -2.97
CA GLY A 46 2.81 15.67 -1.74
C GLY A 46 4.03 14.79 -1.97
N ARG A 47 5.21 15.24 -1.53
CA ARG A 47 6.43 14.43 -1.53
C ARG A 47 6.81 14.14 -0.08
N LEU A 48 6.76 12.88 0.31
CA LEU A 48 7.41 12.42 1.53
C LEU A 48 8.86 12.04 1.20
N ILE A 49 9.79 12.39 2.07
CA ILE A 49 11.20 12.00 1.94
C ILE A 49 11.30 10.48 2.12
N TYR A 50 12.10 9.81 1.30
CA TYR A 50 12.41 8.39 1.50
C TYR A 50 13.08 8.18 2.87
N VAL A 51 12.56 7.24 3.64
CA VAL A 51 13.11 6.84 4.93
C VAL A 51 13.58 5.40 4.79
N HIS A 52 14.84 5.13 5.11
CA HIS A 52 15.42 3.78 5.02
C HIS A 52 14.86 2.88 6.15
N PRO A 53 14.64 1.57 5.92
CA PRO A 53 14.13 0.64 6.95
C PRO A 53 14.92 0.63 8.26
N THR A 54 16.24 0.84 8.20
CA THR A 54 17.10 0.90 9.40
C THR A 54 16.86 2.15 10.26
N ALA A 55 16.04 3.10 9.81
CA ALA A 55 15.62 4.25 10.60
C ALA A 55 14.52 3.93 11.63
N GLY A 56 14.12 2.64 11.75
CA GLY A 56 13.23 2.14 12.79
C GLY A 56 11.89 2.86 12.80
N ASP A 57 11.51 3.44 13.93
CA ASP A 57 10.24 4.12 14.17
C ASP A 57 9.86 5.11 13.06
N LYS A 58 10.83 5.83 12.49
CA LYS A 58 10.57 6.78 11.40
C LYS A 58 10.13 6.08 10.11
N TYR A 59 10.67 4.90 9.84
CA TYR A 59 10.26 4.09 8.69
C TYR A 59 8.84 3.59 8.88
N TYR A 60 8.52 3.04 10.05
CA TYR A 60 7.18 2.52 10.36
C TYR A 60 6.12 3.63 10.37
N LEU A 61 6.41 4.79 10.98
CA LEU A 61 5.54 5.96 10.91
C LEU A 61 5.32 6.40 9.46
N ARG A 62 6.36 6.38 8.62
CA ARG A 62 6.22 6.69 7.19
C ARG A 62 5.27 5.72 6.50
N ILE A 63 5.31 4.42 6.80
CA ILE A 63 4.36 3.44 6.26
C ILE A 63 2.93 3.78 6.71
N LEU A 64 2.72 4.03 8.00
CA LEU A 64 1.42 4.39 8.56
C LEU A 64 0.80 5.61 7.87
N LEU A 65 1.58 6.67 7.67
CA LEU A 65 1.12 7.90 7.00
C LEU A 65 0.72 7.70 5.53
N ASN A 66 1.11 6.59 4.90
CA ASN A 66 0.72 6.25 3.53
C ASN A 66 -0.59 5.46 3.45
N VAL A 67 -0.99 4.78 4.54
CA VAL A 67 -2.11 3.84 4.53
C VAL A 67 -3.29 4.30 5.38
N VAL A 68 -3.02 5.01 6.49
CA VAL A 68 -4.07 5.41 7.43
C VAL A 68 -4.73 6.71 6.98
N LYS A 69 -6.06 6.66 6.93
CA LYS A 69 -6.98 7.78 6.73
C LYS A 69 -7.71 8.05 8.05
N ASP A 70 -8.41 9.18 8.13
CA ASP A 70 -9.32 9.49 9.24
C ASP A 70 -8.70 9.39 10.65
N ALA A 71 -7.42 9.74 10.78
CA ALA A 71 -6.76 9.75 12.08
C ALA A 71 -6.95 11.11 12.76
N PHE A 72 -7.54 11.13 13.96
CA PHE A 72 -7.74 12.33 14.78
C PHE A 72 -6.64 12.55 15.81
N ASP A 73 -5.77 11.56 16.02
CA ASP A 73 -4.55 11.66 16.80
C ASP A 73 -3.52 10.57 16.42
N PHE A 74 -2.48 10.42 17.24
CA PHE A 74 -1.45 9.40 17.03
C PHE A 74 -1.91 7.99 17.39
N GLU A 75 -2.85 7.85 18.33
CA GLU A 75 -3.39 6.54 18.71
C GLU A 75 -4.20 5.95 17.56
N ASP A 76 -5.01 6.77 16.87
CA ASP A 76 -5.72 6.37 15.66
C ASP A 76 -4.78 5.87 14.55
N LEU A 77 -3.61 6.51 14.37
CA LEU A 77 -2.59 6.04 13.43
C LEU A 77 -2.05 4.65 13.81
N CYS A 78 -1.81 4.42 15.09
CA CYS A 78 -1.24 3.16 15.59
C CYS A 78 -2.27 2.03 15.61
N THR A 79 -3.56 2.33 15.78
CA THR A 79 -4.64 1.34 15.86
C THR A 79 -4.74 0.47 14.61
N VAL A 80 -4.31 0.96 13.44
CA VAL A 80 -4.28 0.18 12.17
C VAL A 80 -3.22 -0.93 12.18
N VAL A 81 -2.08 -0.74 12.85
CA VAL A 81 -1.09 -1.81 13.08
C VAL A 81 -1.55 -2.72 14.22
N GLY A 82 -2.44 -2.21 15.06
CA GLY A 82 -3.02 -2.87 16.21
C GLY A 82 -2.71 -2.06 17.48
N ASN A 83 -3.70 -1.88 18.34
CA ASN A 83 -3.55 -1.34 19.69
C ASN A 83 -2.97 -2.36 20.68
N GLY A 84 -2.24 -3.37 20.20
CA GLY A 84 -1.81 -4.52 21.02
C GLY A 84 -2.95 -5.44 21.49
N THR A 85 -4.19 -5.27 21.02
CA THR A 85 -5.33 -6.16 21.34
C THR A 85 -5.72 -7.08 20.19
N ALA A 86 -4.96 -7.04 19.08
CA ALA A 86 -5.17 -7.98 17.99
C ALA A 86 -5.12 -9.40 18.56
N PRO A 87 -6.11 -10.27 18.26
CA PRO A 87 -6.17 -11.59 18.88
C PRO A 87 -4.86 -12.34 18.64
N THR A 88 -4.23 -12.87 19.67
CA THR A 88 -2.97 -13.60 19.55
C THR A 88 -3.17 -15.09 19.77
N VAL A 89 -2.27 -15.91 19.23
CA VAL A 89 -2.26 -17.34 19.49
C VAL A 89 -1.65 -17.58 20.87
N ASN A 90 -2.41 -18.21 21.77
CA ASN A 90 -1.88 -18.69 23.04
C ASN A 90 -1.04 -19.96 22.78
N SER A 91 0.22 -19.82 22.43
CA SER A 91 1.15 -20.96 22.31
C SER A 91 1.98 -21.09 23.60
N GLU A 92 1.88 -22.23 24.29
CA GLU A 92 2.70 -22.52 25.49
C GLU A 92 4.18 -22.78 25.16
N GLU A 93 4.51 -22.99 23.89
CA GLU A 93 5.87 -23.16 23.38
C GLU A 93 6.38 -21.85 22.75
N ARG A 94 6.78 -20.88 23.57
CA ARG A 94 7.38 -19.62 23.08
C ARG A 94 8.89 -19.69 23.13
N ASN A 95 9.55 -19.53 21.98
CA ASN A 95 10.91 -19.01 21.94
C ASN A 95 10.85 -17.52 22.25
N HIS A 96 11.71 -17.05 23.16
CA HIS A 96 11.66 -15.71 23.75
C HIS A 96 12.03 -14.56 22.79
N ASP A 97 12.25 -14.86 21.50
CA ASP A 97 12.80 -13.96 20.47
C ASP A 97 11.79 -13.57 19.37
N ASP A 98 10.70 -14.33 19.18
CA ASP A 98 9.81 -14.19 18.01
C ASP A 98 8.59 -13.28 18.20
N GLY A 99 8.46 -12.63 19.36
CA GLY A 99 7.32 -11.74 19.67
C GLY A 99 5.96 -12.47 19.76
N GLU A 100 4.88 -11.70 19.89
CA GLU A 100 3.52 -12.27 19.95
C GLU A 100 2.95 -12.51 18.53
N GLN A 101 2.45 -13.73 18.27
CA GLN A 101 1.84 -14.07 16.98
C GLN A 101 0.38 -13.59 16.92
N VAL A 102 0.11 -12.67 15.99
CA VAL A 102 -1.22 -12.11 15.76
C VAL A 102 -2.04 -13.00 14.80
N ILE A 103 -3.30 -13.22 15.15
CA ILE A 103 -4.30 -13.87 14.32
C ILE A 103 -4.76 -12.89 13.24
N ILE A 104 -4.46 -13.22 12.00
CA ILE A 104 -4.90 -12.45 10.83
C ILE A 104 -6.38 -12.73 10.58
N GLY A 105 -7.21 -11.68 10.62
CA GLY A 105 -8.64 -11.81 10.35
C GLY A 105 -8.94 -12.16 8.89
N ASP A 106 -10.02 -12.91 8.65
CA ASP A 106 -10.39 -13.45 7.34
C ASP A 106 -10.49 -12.42 6.21
N LYS A 107 -10.84 -11.17 6.53
CA LYS A 107 -10.89 -10.06 5.56
C LYS A 107 -9.55 -9.73 4.90
N PHE A 108 -8.44 -10.14 5.50
CA PHE A 108 -7.09 -9.96 4.95
C PHE A 108 -6.59 -11.21 4.23
N MET A 109 -7.36 -12.29 4.24
CA MET A 109 -7.00 -13.55 3.62
C MET A 109 -7.78 -13.76 2.33
N ILE A 110 -7.11 -14.32 1.33
CA ILE A 110 -7.81 -14.85 0.16
C ILE A 110 -8.37 -16.23 0.57
N PRO A 111 -9.66 -16.51 0.31
CA PRO A 111 -10.26 -17.80 0.64
C PRO A 111 -9.46 -18.95 0.03
N ARG A 112 -9.33 -20.05 0.78
CA ARG A 112 -8.75 -21.28 0.23
C ARG A 112 -9.75 -21.88 -0.75
N THR A 113 -9.33 -22.03 -1.99
CA THR A 113 -10.13 -22.59 -3.07
C THR A 113 -9.35 -23.68 -3.79
N ASP A 114 -10.04 -24.50 -4.57
CA ASP A 114 -9.42 -25.51 -5.45
C ASP A 114 -8.65 -24.87 -6.62
N HIS A 115 -8.82 -23.55 -6.82
CA HIS A 115 -8.20 -22.77 -7.89
C HIS A 115 -7.44 -21.56 -7.30
N PRO A 116 -6.32 -21.81 -6.60
CA PRO A 116 -5.59 -20.76 -5.88
C PRO A 116 -5.07 -19.66 -6.82
N HIS A 117 -4.56 -20.02 -8.01
CA HIS A 117 -4.07 -19.03 -8.98
C HIS A 117 -5.20 -18.12 -9.49
N GLU A 118 -6.41 -18.65 -9.67
CA GLU A 118 -7.58 -17.86 -10.05
C GLU A 118 -7.99 -16.91 -8.92
N SER A 119 -8.03 -17.41 -7.69
CA SER A 119 -8.42 -16.60 -6.53
C SER A 119 -7.43 -15.46 -6.28
N ILE A 120 -6.13 -15.73 -6.40
CA ILE A 120 -5.07 -14.70 -6.31
C ILE A 120 -5.19 -13.70 -7.46
N SER A 121 -5.34 -14.20 -8.69
CA SER A 121 -5.52 -13.37 -9.89
C SER A 121 -6.72 -12.44 -9.75
N ASN A 122 -7.88 -12.95 -9.34
CA ASN A 122 -9.11 -12.15 -9.25
C ASN A 122 -9.07 -11.17 -8.08
N ALA A 123 -8.39 -11.52 -6.98
CA ALA A 123 -8.19 -10.61 -5.85
C ALA A 123 -7.33 -9.39 -6.25
N ALA A 124 -6.28 -9.59 -7.05
CA ALA A 124 -5.41 -8.50 -7.49
C ALA A 124 -5.91 -7.80 -8.77
N TYR A 125 -6.38 -8.56 -9.75
CA TYR A 125 -6.75 -8.11 -11.11
C TYR A 125 -8.11 -8.69 -11.56
N PRO A 126 -9.24 -8.22 -10.98
CA PRO A 126 -10.57 -8.78 -11.27
C PRO A 126 -11.02 -8.66 -12.74
N ASP A 127 -10.47 -7.68 -13.47
CA ASP A 127 -10.87 -7.33 -14.84
C ASP A 127 -9.74 -7.55 -15.86
N PHE A 128 -8.77 -8.42 -15.55
CA PHE A 128 -7.49 -8.51 -16.27
C PHE A 128 -7.65 -8.60 -17.79
N VAL A 129 -8.48 -9.51 -18.29
CA VAL A 129 -8.71 -9.74 -19.75
C VAL A 129 -9.24 -8.49 -20.45
N SER A 130 -9.98 -7.62 -19.76
CA SER A 130 -10.54 -6.40 -20.33
C SER A 130 -9.61 -5.19 -20.19
N LYS A 131 -8.69 -5.19 -19.22
CA LYS A 131 -7.86 -4.04 -18.83
C LYS A 131 -6.36 -4.27 -18.98
N TYR A 132 -5.92 -5.35 -19.62
CA TYR A 132 -4.50 -5.66 -19.82
C TYR A 132 -3.71 -4.59 -20.61
N LEU A 133 -4.38 -3.73 -21.38
CA LEU A 133 -3.74 -2.58 -22.06
C LEU A 133 -3.71 -1.30 -21.21
N ASN A 134 -4.41 -1.26 -20.08
CA ASN A 134 -4.48 -0.08 -19.24
C ASN A 134 -3.28 -0.04 -18.30
N ARG A 135 -2.32 0.85 -18.60
CA ARG A 135 -1.12 1.05 -17.79
C ARG A 135 -1.42 1.36 -16.33
N ALA A 136 -2.32 2.32 -16.06
CA ALA A 136 -2.66 2.72 -14.69
C ALA A 136 -3.26 1.55 -13.90
N TYR A 137 -4.16 0.78 -14.54
CA TYR A 137 -4.75 -0.43 -13.94
C TYR A 137 -3.68 -1.42 -13.51
N LEU A 138 -2.71 -1.72 -14.38
CA LEU A 138 -1.64 -2.66 -14.12
C LEU A 138 -0.62 -2.16 -13.08
N THR A 139 -0.27 -0.87 -13.09
CA THR A 139 0.78 -0.32 -12.23
C THR A 139 0.32 -0.06 -10.79
N GLU A 140 -0.98 0.12 -10.56
CA GLU A 140 -1.53 0.34 -9.21
C GLU A 140 -1.71 -0.95 -8.40
N ARG A 141 -1.44 -2.12 -9.01
CA ARG A 141 -1.72 -3.45 -8.46
C ARG A 141 -0.46 -4.30 -8.57
N ALA A 142 -0.23 -5.15 -7.59
CA ALA A 142 0.89 -6.09 -7.60
C ALA A 142 0.53 -7.35 -6.82
N ILE A 143 1.03 -8.50 -7.32
CA ILE A 143 1.06 -9.75 -6.57
C ILE A 143 2.49 -9.92 -6.08
N LEU A 144 2.69 -9.93 -4.77
CA LEU A 144 3.99 -10.17 -4.14
C LEU A 144 4.08 -11.64 -3.73
N SER A 145 5.24 -12.24 -3.99
CA SER A 145 5.50 -13.64 -3.69
C SER A 145 6.88 -13.79 -3.03
N PRO A 146 7.05 -14.70 -2.04
CA PRO A 146 8.32 -14.87 -1.36
C PRO A 146 9.43 -15.46 -2.24
N THR A 147 9.07 -16.15 -3.33
CA THR A 147 10.05 -16.76 -4.25
C THR A 147 9.72 -16.47 -5.71
N ASN A 148 10.75 -16.45 -6.56
CA ASN A 148 10.59 -16.30 -8.00
C ASN A 148 9.82 -17.47 -8.63
N VAL A 149 9.92 -18.68 -8.08
CA VAL A 149 9.17 -19.86 -8.55
C VAL A 149 7.68 -19.63 -8.41
N SER A 150 7.22 -19.23 -7.22
CA SER A 150 5.81 -18.93 -6.96
C SER A 150 5.31 -17.73 -7.76
N ALA A 151 6.14 -16.71 -8.01
CA ALA A 151 5.80 -15.61 -8.92
C ALA A 151 5.65 -16.10 -10.37
N HIS A 152 6.54 -16.98 -10.83
CA HIS A 152 6.51 -17.55 -12.17
C HIS A 152 5.26 -18.41 -12.41
N GLU A 153 4.81 -19.19 -11.42
CA GLU A 153 3.56 -19.95 -11.49
C GLU A 153 2.34 -19.05 -11.73
N ILE A 154 2.26 -17.92 -11.02
CA ILE A 154 1.17 -16.95 -11.18
C ILE A 154 1.24 -16.25 -12.55
N ASN A 155 2.45 -15.87 -12.98
CA ASN A 155 2.64 -15.25 -14.30
C ASN A 155 2.24 -16.21 -15.43
N SER A 156 2.60 -17.49 -15.31
CA SER A 156 2.24 -18.54 -16.28
C SER A 156 0.72 -18.78 -16.35
N TYR A 157 -0.01 -18.49 -15.27
CA TYR A 157 -1.47 -18.53 -15.27
C TYR A 157 -2.11 -17.29 -15.93
N LEU A 158 -1.51 -16.10 -15.78
CA LEU A 158 -2.06 -14.84 -16.29
C LEU A 158 -1.73 -14.59 -17.78
N LEU A 159 -0.49 -14.83 -18.20
CA LEU A 159 0.00 -14.49 -19.54
C LEU A 159 -0.83 -15.11 -20.68
N PRO A 160 -1.27 -16.39 -20.62
CA PRO A 160 -2.10 -16.98 -21.68
C PRO A 160 -3.46 -16.31 -21.87
N LYS A 161 -3.93 -15.53 -20.89
CA LYS A 161 -5.19 -14.78 -20.99
C LYS A 161 -5.06 -13.51 -21.84
N VAL A 162 -3.85 -13.11 -22.20
CA VAL A 162 -3.58 -11.94 -23.04
C VAL A 162 -3.54 -12.36 -24.51
N PRO A 163 -4.33 -11.74 -25.40
CA PRO A 163 -4.35 -12.07 -26.83
C PRO A 163 -3.15 -11.45 -27.59
N SER A 164 -1.95 -11.58 -27.05
CA SER A 164 -0.70 -11.06 -27.62
C SER A 164 0.36 -12.16 -27.65
N ALA A 165 1.36 -12.02 -28.53
CA ALA A 165 2.54 -12.85 -28.48
C ALA A 165 3.24 -12.71 -27.13
N GLU A 166 3.54 -13.84 -26.49
CA GLU A 166 4.35 -13.87 -25.28
C GLU A 166 5.82 -13.58 -25.62
N LYS A 167 6.49 -12.87 -24.72
CA LYS A 167 7.93 -12.62 -24.83
C LYS A 167 8.55 -12.74 -23.45
N GLU A 168 9.47 -13.68 -23.32
CA GLU A 168 10.26 -13.84 -22.11
C GLU A 168 11.42 -12.84 -22.10
N PHE A 169 11.56 -12.13 -20.98
CA PHE A 169 12.69 -11.23 -20.74
C PHE A 169 13.47 -11.75 -19.55
N LEU A 170 14.78 -11.84 -19.67
CA LEU A 170 15.66 -12.17 -18.55
C LEU A 170 15.60 -11.04 -17.52
N SER A 171 15.53 -11.40 -16.23
CA SER A 171 15.62 -10.42 -15.14
C SER A 171 16.94 -9.66 -15.26
N SER A 172 16.87 -8.34 -15.33
CA SER A 172 18.04 -7.47 -15.31
C SER A 172 18.10 -6.74 -13.98
N ASP A 173 19.26 -6.80 -13.32
CA ASP A 173 19.53 -6.04 -12.10
C ASP A 173 19.85 -4.56 -12.38
N SER A 174 19.71 -4.12 -13.64
CA SER A 174 20.01 -2.77 -14.09
C SER A 174 18.73 -2.07 -14.57
N VAL A 175 18.46 -0.87 -14.03
CA VAL A 175 17.36 -0.03 -14.50
C VAL A 175 17.75 0.52 -15.88
N ALA A 176 17.11 0.02 -16.94
CA ALA A 176 17.26 0.61 -18.26
C ALA A 176 16.60 1.99 -18.26
N PHE A 177 17.37 3.04 -18.55
CA PHE A 177 16.80 4.33 -18.92
C PHE A 177 16.12 4.15 -20.27
N GLU A 178 14.83 4.45 -20.30
CA GLU A 178 13.97 4.40 -21.48
C GLU A 178 14.69 5.07 -22.65
N SER A 179 15.16 4.28 -23.61
CA SER A 179 15.73 4.80 -24.84
C SER A 179 14.56 5.38 -25.63
N THR A 180 14.56 6.69 -25.79
CA THR A 180 13.59 7.41 -26.62
C THR A 180 13.67 6.83 -28.03
N PRO A 181 12.55 6.41 -28.65
CA PRO A 181 12.59 5.97 -30.03
C PRO A 181 12.87 7.18 -30.95
N GLU A 182 13.83 7.01 -31.86
CA GLU A 182 13.96 7.85 -33.07
C GLU A 182 12.75 7.68 -34.00
#